data_AF-A0A6G1ITA5-F1
#
_entry.id   AF-A0A6G1ITA5-F1
#
_cell.length_a   1.000
_cell.length_b   1.000
_cell.length_c   1.000
_cell.angle_alpha   90.00
_cell.angle_beta   90.00
_cell.angle_gamma   90.00
#
_symmetry.space_group_name_H-M   'P 1'
#
loop_
_entity.id
_entity.type
_entity.pdbx_description
1 polymer ?
#
loop_
_entity_poly.entity_id
_entity_poly.type
_entity_poly.pdbx_seq_one_letter_code
_entity_poly.pdbx_strand_id
1 'polypeptide(L)'
;GALGGYKTIYKVYLTFKYLLNYFKQLVESIIDVNFNKANAPKDYVKINIIATYKKLSKYYRLLSATLVYYTLTLLYLYYKYYFINA
;
A
#
# COMPACT_ATOMS: atom_id res chain seq x y z
N GLY A 1 -8.34 -14.87 -20.31
CA GLY A 1 -8.53 -15.97 -19.33
C GLY A 1 -8.49 -15.43 -17.92
N ALA A 2 -9.42 -15.84 -17.06
CA ALA A 2 -9.63 -15.30 -15.70
C ALA A 2 -8.36 -15.23 -14.83
N LEU A 3 -7.40 -16.14 -15.07
CA LEU A 3 -6.10 -16.20 -14.39
C LEU A 3 -5.23 -14.93 -14.53
N GLY A 4 -5.27 -14.26 -15.69
CA GLY A 4 -4.53 -13.03 -15.91
C GLY A 4 -5.07 -11.87 -15.06
N GLY A 5 -6.39 -11.84 -14.82
CA GLY A 5 -7.06 -10.84 -13.99
C GLY A 5 -6.65 -10.96 -12.53
N TYR A 6 -6.69 -12.16 -11.96
CA TYR A 6 -6.33 -12.40 -10.55
C TYR A 6 -4.87 -12.05 -10.24
N LYS A 7 -3.93 -12.47 -11.09
CA LYS A 7 -2.50 -12.12 -10.94
C LYS A 7 -2.31 -10.60 -10.93
N THR A 8 -3.06 -9.89 -11.76
CA THR A 8 -3.01 -8.42 -11.85
C THR A 8 -3.55 -7.77 -10.58
N ILE A 9 -4.70 -8.21 -10.08
CA ILE A 9 -5.30 -7.66 -8.84
C ILE A 9 -4.40 -7.95 -7.63
N TYR A 10 -3.79 -9.13 -7.54
CA TYR A 10 -2.83 -9.46 -6.48
C TYR A 10 -1.62 -8.52 -6.49
N LYS A 11 -1.07 -8.24 -7.69
CA LYS A 11 0.01 -7.27 -7.85
C LYS A 11 -0.40 -5.87 -7.41
N VAL A 12 -1.60 -5.41 -7.79
CA VAL A 12 -2.13 -4.11 -7.35
C VAL A 12 -2.21 -4.05 -5.83
N TYR A 13 -2.72 -5.09 -5.17
CA TYR A 13 -2.77 -5.16 -3.71
C TYR A 13 -1.36 -5.06 -3.09
N LEU A 14 -0.39 -5.82 -3.60
CA LEU A 14 1.00 -5.78 -3.12
C LEU A 14 1.64 -4.39 -3.32
N THR A 15 1.43 -3.77 -4.49
CA THR A 15 1.93 -2.42 -4.77
C THR A 15 1.33 -1.40 -3.81
N PHE A 16 0.03 -1.47 -3.53
CA PHE A 16 -0.63 -0.61 -2.56
C PHE A 16 -0.03 -0.80 -1.15
N LYS A 17 0.19 -2.05 -0.73
CA LYS A 17 0.81 -2.36 0.57
C LYS A 17 2.23 -1.79 0.66
N TYR A 18 3.03 -1.94 -0.40
CA TYR A 18 4.38 -1.39 -0.48
C TYR A 18 4.38 0.13 -0.37
N LEU A 19 3.56 0.82 -1.18
CA LEU A 19 3.45 2.28 -1.14
C LEU A 19 2.98 2.77 0.23
N LEU A 20 2.05 2.06 0.86
CA LEU A 20 1.54 2.43 2.19
C LEU A 20 2.65 2.39 3.24
N ASN A 21 3.49 1.36 3.20
CA ASN A 21 4.62 1.24 4.11
C ASN A 21 5.69 2.32 3.84
N TYR A 22 5.98 2.61 2.57
CA TYR A 22 6.91 3.68 2.20
C TYR A 22 6.45 5.05 2.72
N PHE A 23 5.18 5.41 2.48
CA PHE A 23 4.63 6.68 2.98
C PHE A 23 4.52 6.73 4.51
N LYS A 24 4.29 5.60 5.18
CA LYS A 24 4.33 5.52 6.64
C LYS A 24 5.72 5.90 7.17
N GLN A 25 6.77 5.31 6.62
CA GLN A 25 8.15 5.62 6.99
C GLN A 25 8.51 7.07 6.70
N LEU A 26 8.03 7.64 5.59
CA LEU A 26 8.21 9.06 5.28
C LEU A 26 7.48 9.97 6.28
N VAL A 27 6.27 9.62 6.71
CA VAL A 27 5.55 10.40 7.72
C VAL A 27 6.28 10.35 9.07
N GLU A 28 6.77 9.17 9.47
CA GLU A 28 7.55 8.99 10.69
C GLU A 28 8.86 9.79 10.66
N SER A 29 9.57 9.81 9.52
CA SER A 29 10.83 10.55 9.40
C SER A 29 10.69 12.07 9.39
N ILE A 30 9.50 12.60 9.05
CA ILE A 30 9.23 14.05 9.00
C ILE A 30 8.43 14.56 10.19
N ILE A 31 7.99 13.70 11.10
CA ILE A 31 7.23 14.12 12.30
C ILE A 31 8.09 15.02 13.18
N ASP A 32 9.36 14.66 13.38
CA ASP A 32 10.32 15.38 14.23
C ASP A 32 11.15 16.44 13.51
N VAL A 33 10.97 16.60 12.19
CA VAL A 33 11.66 17.64 11.43
C VAL A 33 11.07 19.01 11.81
N ASN A 34 11.93 19.93 12.25
CA ASN A 34 11.56 21.32 12.48
C ASN A 34 11.58 22.09 11.15
N PHE A 35 10.39 22.29 10.58
CA PHE A 35 10.21 22.99 9.30
C PHE A 35 10.37 24.52 9.40
N ASN A 36 10.49 25.08 10.61
CA ASN A 36 10.70 26.51 10.84
C ASN A 36 12.18 26.94 10.79
N LYS A 37 13.12 26.03 10.48
CA LYS A 37 14.55 26.38 10.34
C LYS A 37 14.82 27.02 8.98
N ALA A 38 15.78 27.96 8.94
CA ALA A 38 16.13 28.73 7.74
C ALA A 38 16.50 27.87 6.50
N ASN A 39 16.94 26.62 6.70
CA ASN A 39 17.27 25.65 5.63
C ASN A 39 16.34 24.43 5.61
N ALA A 40 15.16 24.52 6.22
CA ALA A 40 14.24 23.40 6.27
C ALA A 40 13.54 23.17 4.91
N PRO A 41 13.11 21.93 4.62
CA PRO A 41 12.21 21.67 3.50
C PRO A 41 10.95 22.53 3.63
N LYS A 42 10.34 22.91 2.52
CA LYS A 42 9.12 23.75 2.56
C LYS A 42 7.95 22.98 3.19
N ASP A 43 7.15 23.65 4.02
CA ASP A 43 6.02 23.05 4.77
C ASP A 43 5.00 22.32 3.89
N TYR A 44 4.82 22.74 2.63
CA TYR A 44 3.92 22.06 1.70
C TYR A 44 4.32 20.60 1.45
N VAL A 45 5.61 20.25 1.59
CA VAL A 45 6.09 18.87 1.43
C VAL A 45 5.54 18.00 2.55
N LYS A 46 5.57 18.49 3.79
CA LYS A 46 4.99 17.78 4.95
C LYS A 46 3.50 17.57 4.77
N ILE A 47 2.78 18.63 4.39
CA ILE A 47 1.33 18.58 4.17
C ILE A 47 0.98 17.57 3.08
N ASN A 48 1.72 17.57 1.97
CA ASN A 48 1.45 16.68 0.85
C ASN A 48 1.75 15.20 1.18
N ILE A 49 2.83 14.92 1.92
CA ILE A 49 3.17 13.56 2.37
C ILE A 49 2.06 13.03 3.30
N ILE A 50 1.64 13.81 4.29
CA ILE A 50 0.57 13.42 5.22
C ILE A 50 -0.76 13.21 4.49
N ALA A 51 -1.12 14.11 3.56
CA ALA A 51 -2.33 14.00 2.76
C ALA A 51 -2.31 12.74 1.89
N THR A 52 -1.17 12.45 1.26
CA THR A 52 -0.98 11.25 0.42
C THR A 52 -1.10 9.98 1.26
N TYR A 53 -0.44 9.93 2.43
CA TYR A 53 -0.53 8.80 3.34
C TYR A 53 -1.97 8.53 3.80
N LYS A 54 -2.72 9.58 4.19
CA LYS A 54 -4.13 9.46 4.57
C LYS A 54 -4.99 8.92 3.43
N LYS A 55 -4.80 9.46 2.21
CA LYS A 55 -5.54 9.04 1.02
C LYS A 55 -5.26 7.58 0.69
N LEU A 56 -3.99 7.17 0.71
CA LEU A 56 -3.57 5.80 0.44
C LEU A 56 -4.10 4.82 1.49
N SER A 57 -4.03 5.19 2.78
CA SER A 57 -4.60 4.40 3.88
C SER A 57 -6.10 4.17 3.71
N LYS A 58 -6.85 5.20 3.30
CA LYS A 58 -8.29 5.10 3.03
C LYS A 58 -8.57 4.08 1.92
N TYR A 59 -7.86 4.16 0.80
CA TYR A 59 -8.05 3.23 -0.32
C TYR A 59 -7.61 1.81 0.01
N TYR A 60 -6.49 1.64 0.72
CA TYR A 60 -6.03 0.33 1.17
C TYR A 60 -7.07 -0.35 2.07
N ARG A 61 -7.67 0.40 3.01
CA ARG A 61 -8.73 -0.11 3.89
C ARG A 61 -9.96 -0.58 3.10
N LEU A 62 -10.38 0.19 2.10
CA LEU A 62 -11.48 -0.20 1.23
C LEU A 62 -11.13 -1.48 0.46
N LEU A 63 -9.92 -1.54 -0.13
CA LEU A 63 -9.45 -2.70 -0.87
C LEU A 63 -9.38 -3.96 0.01
N SER A 64 -8.84 -3.86 1.22
CA SER A 64 -8.77 -4.98 2.17
C SER A 64 -10.14 -5.44 2.68
N ALA A 65 -11.13 -4.55 2.68
CA ALA A 65 -12.50 -4.87 3.06
C ALA A 65 -13.33 -5.46 1.91
N THR A 66 -12.83 -5.46 0.67
CA THR A 66 -13.55 -6.02 -0.47
C THR A 66 -13.44 -7.54 -0.52
N LEU A 67 -14.48 -8.19 -1.07
CA LEU A 67 -14.49 -9.63 -1.36
C LEU A 67 -13.29 -10.07 -2.22
N VAL A 68 -12.75 -9.14 -3.03
CA VAL A 68 -11.57 -9.33 -3.89
C VAL A 68 -10.33 -9.71 -3.08
N TYR A 69 -10.17 -9.18 -1.86
CA TYR A 69 -9.05 -9.53 -0.99
C TYR A 69 -9.15 -10.99 -0.49
N TYR A 70 -10.35 -11.41 -0.07
CA TYR A 70 -10.58 -12.77 0.40
C TYR A 70 -10.40 -13.80 -0.73
N THR A 71 -10.94 -13.51 -1.91
CA THR A 71 -10.79 -14.40 -3.08
C THR A 71 -9.33 -14.51 -3.52
N LEU A 72 -8.55 -13.41 -3.48
CA LEU A 72 -7.11 -13.45 -3.74
C LEU A 72 -6.34 -14.32 -2.76
N THR A 73 -6.69 -14.26 -1.47
CA THR A 73 -5.98 -15.01 -0.42
C THR A 73 -6.24 -16.51 -0.55
N LEU A 74 -7.50 -16.90 -0.77
CA LEU A 74 -7.88 -18.29 -1.03
C LEU A 74 -7.25 -18.82 -2.32
N LEU A 75 -7.25 -18.01 -3.38
CA LEU A 75 -6.68 -18.42 -4.67
C LEU A 75 -5.15 -18.56 -4.60
N TYR A 76 -4.47 -17.68 -3.88
CA TYR A 76 -3.02 -17.79 -3.65
C TYR A 76 -2.68 -19.09 -2.89
N LEU A 77 -3.44 -19.41 -1.83
CA LEU A 77 -3.27 -20.67 -1.09
C LEU A 77 -3.52 -21.89 -1.97
N TYR A 78 -4.57 -21.86 -2.79
CA TYR A 78 -4.87 -22.91 -3.76
C TYR A 78 -3.72 -23.12 -4.76
N TYR A 79 -3.22 -22.05 -5.35
CA TYR A 79 -2.09 -22.09 -6.27
C TYR A 79 -0.83 -22.64 -5.61
N LYS A 80 -0.51 -22.18 -4.40
CA LYS A 80 0.64 -22.64 -3.63
C LYS A 80 0.54 -24.15 -3.37
N TYR A 81 -0.62 -24.63 -2.95
CA TYR A 81 -0.84 -26.05 -2.67
C TYR A 81 -0.68 -26.90 -3.95
N TYR A 82 -1.26 -26.48 -5.06
CA TYR A 82 -1.31 -27.30 -6.27
C TYR A 82 -0.01 -27.29 -7.09
N PHE A 83 0.74 -26.19 -7.08
CA PHE A 83 1.95 -26.04 -7.90
C PHE A 83 3.27 -26.20 -7.13
N ILE A 84 3.26 -26.16 -5.79
CA ILE A 84 4.48 -26.41 -5.00
C ILE A 84 4.53 -27.85 -4.47
N ASN A 85 3.38 -28.51 -4.29
CA ASN A 85 3.32 -29.90 -3.82
C ASN A 85 3.08 -30.93 -4.94
N ALA A 86 3.21 -30.53 -6.20
CA ALA A 86 3.16 -31.41 -7.37
C ALA A 86 4.55 -31.48 -8.01
#